data_AF-A0A6F9AQV8-F1
#
_entry.id   AF-A0A6F9AQV8-F1
#
_cell.length_a   1.000
_cell.length_b   1.000
_cell.length_c   1.000
_cell.angle_alpha   90.00
_cell.angle_beta   90.00
_cell.angle_gamma   90.00
#
_symmetry.space_group_name_H-M   'P 1'
#
loop_
_entity.id
_entity.type
_entity.pdbx_description
1 polymer ?
#
loop_
_entity_poly.entity_id
_entity_poly.type
_entity_poly.pdbx_seq_one_letter_code
_entity_poly.pdbx_strand_id
1 'polypeptide(L)'
;RGTEGFWKSVAHYVPREPTEMRILNPYFIQEAAFQFIGLPLNNGLMGKGVVVAGFGYDMNTPHAPLHYYETVKMSAIKESWTHNISKEKEFLRKLVKANIITDLTNGI
;
A
#
# COMPACT_ATOMS: atom_id res chain seq x y z
N ARG A 1 -1.79 2.88 30.76
CA ARG A 1 -3.21 2.57 30.44
C ARG A 1 -3.52 3.29 29.14
N GLY A 2 -3.71 2.60 28.01
CA GLY A 2 -3.80 3.31 26.73
C GLY A 2 -4.13 2.44 25.51
N THR A 3 -4.96 1.41 25.69
CA THR A 3 -5.44 0.57 24.57
C THR A 3 -6.95 0.70 24.35
N GLU A 4 -7.65 1.53 25.11
CA GLU A 4 -9.08 1.76 24.84
C GLU A 4 -9.24 2.40 23.46
N GLY A 5 -9.91 1.69 22.55
CA GLY A 5 -10.16 2.12 21.17
C GLY A 5 -9.16 1.64 20.12
N PHE A 6 -8.03 1.03 20.49
CA PHE A 6 -7.04 0.53 19.53
C PHE A 6 -6.85 -0.99 19.65
N TRP A 7 -6.79 -1.68 18.51
CA TRP A 7 -6.61 -3.13 18.46
C TRP A 7 -5.20 -3.59 18.85
N LYS A 8 -4.24 -2.67 18.98
CA LYS A 8 -2.85 -2.88 19.41
C LYS A 8 -2.33 -1.65 20.18
N SER A 9 -1.20 -1.82 20.87
CA SER A 9 -0.47 -0.69 21.48
C SER A 9 -0.05 0.32 20.42
N VAL A 10 -0.18 1.61 20.73
CA VAL A 10 0.19 2.72 19.84
C VAL A 10 1.27 3.61 20.48
N ALA A 11 2.00 4.36 19.67
CA ALA A 11 2.93 5.36 20.17
C ALA A 11 2.16 6.49 20.87
N HIS A 12 2.61 6.89 22.06
CA HIS A 12 2.02 8.01 22.80
C HIS A 12 2.61 9.37 22.43
N TYR A 13 3.76 9.37 21.74
CA TYR A 13 4.48 10.56 21.33
C TYR A 13 5.19 10.30 19.99
N VAL A 14 5.15 11.29 19.09
CA VAL A 14 5.88 11.29 17.82
C VAL A 14 6.79 12.51 17.81
N PRO A 15 8.12 12.36 17.65
CA PRO A 15 9.07 13.47 17.71
C PRO A 15 9.09 14.26 16.39
N ARG A 16 7.98 14.91 16.04
CA ARG A 16 7.80 15.74 14.85
C ARG A 16 6.94 16.95 15.15
N GLU A 17 7.20 18.07 14.50
CA GLU A 17 6.39 19.28 14.68
C GLU A 17 5.02 19.12 14.00
N PRO A 18 3.93 19.69 14.54
CA PRO A 18 2.60 19.60 13.92
C PRO A 18 2.57 20.11 12.47
N THR A 19 3.41 21.10 12.14
CA THR A 19 3.56 21.66 10.79
C THR A 19 4.22 20.70 9.80
N GLU A 20 4.87 19.64 10.28
CA GLU A 20 5.42 18.55 9.47
C GLU A 20 4.43 17.37 9.32
N MET A 21 3.34 17.37 10.10
CA MET A 21 2.32 16.32 10.05
C MET A 21 1.21 16.69 9.07
N ARG A 22 0.71 15.69 8.33
CA ARG A 22 -0.44 15.83 7.44
C ARG A 22 -1.43 14.72 7.74
N ILE A 23 -2.71 15.05 7.71
CA ILE A 23 -3.80 14.07 7.82
C ILE A 23 -4.30 13.78 6.41
N LEU A 24 -4.25 12.52 6.02
CA LEU A 24 -4.81 12.08 4.74
C LEU A 24 -6.33 12.24 4.80
N ASN A 25 -6.89 12.97 3.83
CA ASN A 25 -8.34 13.12 3.71
C ASN A 25 -8.97 11.75 3.36
N PRO A 26 -9.90 11.22 4.17
CA PRO A 26 -10.52 9.91 3.94
C PRO A 26 -11.20 9.75 2.58
N TYR A 27 -11.65 10.85 1.96
CA TYR A 27 -12.21 10.85 0.60
C TYR A 27 -11.24 10.18 -0.39
N PHE A 28 -9.95 10.53 -0.36
CA PHE A 28 -8.98 9.94 -1.29
C PHE A 28 -8.71 8.46 -1.04
N ILE A 29 -8.88 7.98 0.20
CA ILE A 29 -8.77 6.55 0.53
C ILE A 29 -9.95 5.79 -0.08
N GLN A 30 -11.17 6.32 0.07
CA GLN A 30 -12.37 5.78 -0.53
C GLN A 30 -12.23 5.72 -2.06
N GLU A 31 -11.87 6.83 -2.68
CA GLU A 31 -11.63 6.91 -4.12
C GLU A 31 -10.59 5.87 -4.56
N ALA A 32 -9.45 5.76 -3.87
CA ALA A 32 -8.44 4.79 -4.25
C ALA A 32 -8.91 3.33 -4.13
N ALA A 33 -9.62 3.00 -3.05
CA ALA A 33 -10.11 1.66 -2.80
C ALA A 33 -11.17 1.21 -3.83
N PHE A 34 -12.13 2.10 -4.16
CA PHE A 34 -13.28 1.75 -4.98
C PHE A 34 -13.10 2.07 -6.47
N GLN A 35 -12.31 3.09 -6.80
CA GLN A 35 -12.15 3.53 -8.18
C GLN A 35 -10.94 2.91 -8.89
N PHE A 36 -9.86 2.69 -8.14
CA PHE A 36 -8.59 2.24 -8.71
C PHE A 36 -8.32 0.76 -8.45
N ILE A 37 -8.48 0.32 -7.20
CA ILE A 37 -8.24 -1.08 -6.81
C ILE A 37 -9.44 -1.98 -7.17
N GLY A 38 -10.64 -1.40 -7.29
CA GLY A 38 -11.83 -2.11 -7.78
C GLY A 38 -12.56 -2.92 -6.71
N LEU A 39 -12.56 -2.46 -5.45
CA LEU A 39 -13.66 -2.76 -4.53
C LEU A 39 -14.95 -2.13 -5.11
N PRO A 40 -16.14 -2.68 -4.89
CA PRO A 40 -17.37 -2.17 -5.56
C PRO A 40 -17.74 -0.75 -5.07
N LEU A 41 -17.86 0.37 -5.81
CA LEU A 41 -17.44 0.90 -7.13
C LEU A 41 -17.33 2.45 -6.98
N ASN A 42 -16.56 3.20 -7.84
CA ASN A 42 -17.03 4.41 -8.59
C ASN A 42 -15.95 5.36 -9.20
N ASN A 43 -15.17 5.00 -10.24
CA ASN A 43 -14.50 5.87 -11.26
C ASN A 43 -13.68 7.14 -10.87
N GLY A 44 -12.35 7.00 -10.79
CA GLY A 44 -11.40 8.00 -10.30
C GLY A 44 -10.38 8.47 -11.31
N LEU A 45 -9.82 9.65 -11.08
CA LEU A 45 -8.74 10.24 -11.88
C LEU A 45 -7.44 10.31 -11.06
N MET A 46 -6.32 9.84 -11.63
CA MET A 46 -4.98 9.95 -11.03
C MET A 46 -4.10 10.96 -11.77
N GLY A 47 -3.25 11.68 -11.02
CA GLY A 47 -2.26 12.64 -11.53
C GLY A 47 -1.04 11.99 -12.20
N LYS A 48 -0.23 12.81 -12.90
CA LYS A 48 0.92 12.37 -13.72
C LYS A 48 2.24 12.33 -12.93
N GLY A 49 2.99 11.24 -13.08
CA GLY A 49 4.44 11.15 -12.81
C GLY A 49 4.81 10.83 -11.36
N VAL A 50 4.87 9.54 -11.02
CA VAL A 50 5.41 9.05 -9.74
C VAL A 50 6.40 7.92 -10.00
N VAL A 51 7.55 7.95 -9.34
CA VAL A 51 8.51 6.83 -9.37
C VAL A 51 8.25 5.96 -8.15
N VAL A 52 8.10 4.66 -8.37
CA VAL A 52 7.83 3.69 -7.28
C VAL A 52 8.96 2.68 -7.17
N ALA A 53 9.31 2.34 -5.94
CA ALA A 53 10.28 1.29 -5.60
C ALA A 53 9.78 0.53 -4.37
N GLY A 54 10.14 -0.75 -4.27
CA GLY A 54 9.68 -1.61 -3.17
C GLY A 54 8.22 -2.06 -3.28
N PHE A 55 7.63 -1.96 -4.48
CA PHE A 55 6.31 -2.47 -4.78
C PHE A 55 6.40 -3.77 -5.58
N GLY A 56 5.47 -4.68 -5.30
CA GLY A 56 5.41 -5.99 -5.94
C GLY A 56 5.72 -7.10 -4.95
N TYR A 57 4.75 -8.00 -4.77
CA TYR A 57 4.94 -9.24 -4.04
C TYR A 57 5.13 -10.36 -5.07
N ASP A 58 6.21 -11.13 -4.91
CA ASP A 58 6.40 -12.37 -5.67
C ASP A 58 5.89 -13.55 -4.84
N MET A 59 4.64 -13.94 -5.11
CA MET A 59 3.99 -15.00 -4.37
C MET A 59 4.56 -16.40 -4.67
N ASN A 60 5.48 -16.51 -5.63
CA ASN A 60 6.21 -17.74 -5.99
C ASN A 60 7.45 -17.97 -5.12
N THR A 61 7.89 -16.96 -4.35
CA THR A 61 9.03 -17.06 -3.43
C THR A 61 8.57 -16.91 -1.98
N PRO A 62 7.75 -17.84 -1.45
CA PRO A 62 7.09 -17.71 -0.13
C PRO A 62 8.07 -17.60 1.05
N HIS A 63 9.32 -18.00 0.87
CA HIS A 63 10.38 -17.94 1.88
C HIS A 63 11.21 -16.65 1.84
N ALA A 64 11.08 -15.84 0.78
CA ALA A 64 11.76 -14.55 0.70
C ALA A 64 11.25 -13.60 1.80
N PRO A 65 12.06 -12.62 2.23
CA PRO A 65 11.59 -11.58 3.15
C PRO A 65 10.41 -10.80 2.56
N LEU A 66 9.39 -10.56 3.37
CA LEU A 66 8.23 -9.73 3.03
C LEU A 66 8.62 -8.25 2.97
N HIS A 67 9.45 -7.80 3.92
CA HIS A 67 10.02 -6.47 3.92
C HIS A 67 11.55 -6.56 3.96
N TYR A 68 12.23 -5.55 3.42
CA TYR A 68 13.68 -5.51 3.25
C TYR A 68 14.48 -5.32 4.56
N TYR A 69 13.81 -5.02 5.67
CA TYR A 69 14.43 -4.70 6.97
C TYR A 69 14.12 -5.73 8.07
N GLU A 70 13.35 -6.78 7.79
CA GLU A 70 12.97 -7.77 8.79
C GLU A 70 12.93 -9.21 8.24
N THR A 71 12.61 -10.16 9.12
CA THR A 71 12.63 -11.59 8.82
C THR A 71 11.25 -12.20 8.55
N VAL A 72 10.19 -11.39 8.56
CA VAL A 72 8.84 -11.85 8.18
C VAL A 72 8.88 -12.35 6.74
N LYS A 73 8.27 -13.50 6.49
CA LYS A 73 8.30 -14.17 5.19
C LYS A 73 7.15 -13.74 4.29
N MET A 74 7.37 -13.77 2.98
CA MET A 74 6.39 -13.46 1.94
C MET A 74 5.08 -14.25 2.11
N SER A 75 5.13 -15.49 2.64
CA SER A 75 3.94 -16.29 2.92
C SER A 75 2.94 -15.62 3.88
N ALA A 76 3.39 -14.76 4.79
CA ALA A 76 2.52 -14.12 5.78
C ALA A 76 1.44 -13.22 5.15
N ILE A 77 1.70 -12.66 3.97
CA ILE A 77 0.71 -11.80 3.29
C ILE A 77 -0.44 -12.61 2.69
N LYS A 78 -0.27 -13.93 2.45
CA LYS A 78 -1.37 -14.81 2.01
C LYS A 78 -2.44 -14.97 3.09
N GLU A 79 -2.09 -14.75 4.35
CA GLU A 79 -2.99 -14.82 5.49
C GLU A 79 -3.67 -13.47 5.80
N SER A 80 -3.26 -12.40 5.10
CA SER A 80 -3.88 -11.08 5.26
C SER A 80 -5.17 -10.97 4.46
N TRP A 81 -6.29 -10.80 5.16
CA TRP A 81 -7.61 -10.58 4.55
C TRP A 81 -7.88 -9.11 4.21
N THR A 82 -7.02 -8.19 4.67
CA THR A 82 -7.26 -6.74 4.55
C THR A 82 -6.84 -6.18 3.19
N HIS A 83 -6.19 -6.97 2.34
CA HIS A 83 -5.66 -6.55 1.04
C HIS A 83 -5.95 -7.55 -0.07
N ASN A 84 -6.18 -7.06 -1.29
CA ASN A 84 -6.26 -7.89 -2.49
C ASN A 84 -5.01 -7.66 -3.35
N ILE A 85 -3.94 -8.35 -2.98
CA ILE A 85 -2.60 -8.18 -3.57
C ILE A 85 -2.61 -8.38 -5.09
N SER A 86 -3.41 -9.31 -5.59
CA SER A 86 -3.56 -9.54 -7.03
C SER A 86 -4.17 -8.33 -7.75
N LYS A 87 -5.20 -7.70 -7.16
CA LYS A 87 -5.84 -6.50 -7.72
C LYS A 87 -4.96 -5.27 -7.64
N GLU A 88 -4.28 -5.09 -6.51
CA GLU A 88 -3.29 -4.02 -6.34
C GLU A 88 -2.17 -4.13 -7.39
N LYS A 89 -1.62 -5.34 -7.61
CA LYS A 89 -0.61 -5.61 -8.63
C LYS A 89 -1.14 -5.36 -10.05
N GLU A 90 -2.36 -5.79 -10.35
CA GLU A 90 -3.01 -5.53 -11.64
C GLU A 90 -3.14 -4.01 -11.90
N PHE A 91 -3.53 -3.25 -10.89
CA PHE A 91 -3.66 -1.80 -10.97
C PHE A 91 -2.32 -1.12 -11.24
N LEU A 92 -1.27 -1.47 -10.48
CA LEU A 92 0.08 -0.93 -10.68
C LEU A 92 0.61 -1.21 -12.09
N ARG A 93 0.37 -2.42 -12.63
CA ARG A 93 0.73 -2.76 -14.02
C ARG A 93 0.04 -1.87 -15.06
N LYS A 94 -1.21 -1.46 -14.83
CA LYS A 94 -1.92 -0.53 -15.73
C LYS A 94 -1.23 0.84 -15.71
N LEU A 95 -0.80 1.31 -14.56
CA LEU A 95 -0.09 2.60 -14.43
C LEU A 95 1.30 2.57 -15.10
N VAL A 96 2.06 1.48 -14.95
CA VAL A 96 3.35 1.30 -15.64
C VAL A 96 3.15 1.29 -17.15
N LYS A 97 2.20 0.49 -17.66
CA LYS A 97 1.89 0.43 -19.10
C LYS A 97 1.43 1.78 -19.68
N ALA A 98 0.75 2.59 -18.88
CA ALA A 98 0.30 3.93 -19.28
C ALA A 98 1.38 5.01 -19.16
N ASN A 99 2.63 4.64 -18.80
CA ASN A 99 3.73 5.58 -18.50
C ASN A 99 3.36 6.64 -17.45
N ILE A 100 2.44 6.31 -16.54
CA ILE A 100 2.06 7.19 -15.41
C ILE A 100 3.08 7.05 -14.29
N ILE A 101 3.58 5.82 -14.07
CA ILE A 101 4.62 5.51 -13.09
C ILE A 101 5.77 4.74 -13.73
N THR A 102 6.97 4.92 -13.17
CA THR A 102 8.16 4.16 -13.55
C THR A 102 8.46 3.13 -12.46
N ASP A 103 8.55 1.86 -12.84
CA ASP A 103 9.03 0.78 -11.97
C ASP A 103 10.55 0.69 -12.05
N LEU A 104 11.24 1.08 -10.96
CA LEU A 104 12.71 1.02 -10.91
C LEU A 104 13.25 -0.39 -10.63
N THR A 105 12.42 -1.26 -10.06
CA THR A 105 12.84 -2.56 -9.52
C THR A 105 12.42 -3.74 -10.39
N ASN A 106 11.56 -3.51 -11.38
CA ASN A 106 10.88 -4.54 -12.18
C ASN A 106 10.09 -5.54 -11.31
N GLY A 107 9.60 -5.08 -10.15
CA GLY A 107 8.84 -5.89 -9.20
C GLY A 107 7.34 -5.97 -9.52
N ILE A 108 6.84 -5.08 -10.37
CA ILE A 108 5.42 -4.89 -10.69
C ILE A 108 4.97 -5.82 -11.83
#